data_AF-R5PID4-F1
#
_entry.id   AF-R5PID4-F1
#
_cell.length_a   1.000
_cell.length_b   1.000
_cell.length_c   1.000
_cell.angle_alpha   90.00
_cell.angle_beta   90.00
_cell.angle_gamma   90.00
#
_symmetry.space_group_name_H-M   'P 1'
#
loop_
_entity.id
_entity.type
_entity.pdbx_description
1 polymer ?
#
loop_
_entity_poly.entity_id
_entity_poly.type
_entity_poly.pdbx_seq_one_letter_code
_entity_poly.pdbx_strand_id
1 'polypeptide(L)'
;MEDMCQLSERLTEYKYKGSYEQIVKIITQHSATPKLDVVNFWEQVLFSWITGNADMHLKNFSLYSLRKGSYALTPAYDMISTFLVMPEDTEELALMLNGKKRKIKRSDFEVAMNSSGLEKKIIDNLFVKFERVADKWFEFIDISFLPDEMKERYKHIIADKLDVLK
;
A
#
# COMPACT_ATOMS: atom_id res chain seq x y z
N MET A 1 -5.07 19.81 1.47
CA MET A 1 -4.61 18.41 1.31
C MET A 1 -3.15 18.53 0.97
N GLU A 2 -2.29 17.77 1.63
CA GLU A 2 -0.85 17.77 1.38
C GLU A 2 -0.40 16.33 1.17
N ASP A 3 0.39 16.07 0.13
CA ASP A 3 0.96 14.75 -0.15
C ASP A 3 2.22 14.48 0.71
N MET A 4 2.65 13.22 0.84
CA MET A 4 3.81 12.88 1.68
C MET A 4 5.13 13.44 1.15
N CYS A 5 5.21 13.84 -0.13
CA CYS A 5 6.38 14.51 -0.67
C CYS A 5 6.47 15.95 -0.11
N GLN A 6 5.34 16.66 -0.08
CA GLN A 6 5.24 17.99 0.52
C GLN A 6 5.45 17.93 2.05
N LEU A 7 4.80 16.98 2.73
CA LEU A 7 4.92 16.81 4.19
C LEU A 7 6.30 16.35 4.65
N SER A 8 7.09 15.76 3.75
CA SER A 8 8.50 15.43 4.00
C SER A 8 9.48 16.50 3.52
N GLU A 9 8.97 17.67 3.08
CA GLU A 9 9.73 18.80 2.55
C GLU A 9 10.66 18.41 1.39
N ARG A 10 10.19 17.50 0.52
CA ARG A 10 10.94 16.99 -0.63
C ARG A 10 10.47 17.61 -1.93
N LEU A 11 11.42 17.81 -2.84
CA LEU A 11 11.12 18.13 -4.24
C LEU A 11 10.44 16.94 -4.92
N THR A 12 9.58 17.24 -5.90
CA THR A 12 8.80 16.22 -6.64
C THR A 12 9.68 15.17 -7.33
N GLU A 13 10.89 15.55 -7.76
CA GLU A 13 11.90 14.62 -8.32
C GLU A 13 12.32 13.50 -7.35
N TYR A 14 12.09 13.69 -6.05
CA TYR A 14 12.40 12.72 -5.01
C TYR A 14 11.19 11.91 -4.55
N LYS A 15 10.08 11.91 -5.31
CA LYS A 15 8.87 11.15 -4.97
C LYS A 15 9.11 9.65 -4.73
N TYR A 16 10.11 9.05 -5.39
CA TYR A 16 10.52 7.64 -5.22
C TYR A 16 11.60 7.40 -4.16
N LYS A 17 12.21 8.48 -3.64
CA LYS A 17 13.23 8.38 -2.60
C LYS A 17 12.51 8.42 -1.27
N GLY A 18 12.27 7.27 -0.67
CA GLY A 18 11.66 7.17 0.64
C GLY A 18 11.33 5.75 1.06
N SER A 19 10.73 5.60 2.23
CA SER A 19 10.26 4.32 2.75
C SER A 19 8.86 4.45 3.34
N TYR A 20 8.11 3.35 3.39
CA TYR A 20 6.78 3.36 3.99
C TYR A 20 6.83 3.69 5.49
N GLU A 21 7.90 3.29 6.18
CA GLU A 21 8.14 3.63 7.59
C GLU A 21 8.38 5.14 7.78
N GLN A 22 8.93 5.85 6.78
CA GLN A 22 9.02 7.31 6.83
C GLN A 22 7.64 7.96 6.74
N ILE A 23 6.74 7.42 5.91
CA ILE A 23 5.35 7.89 5.84
C ILE A 23 4.64 7.67 7.17
N VAL A 24 4.82 6.51 7.81
CA VAL A 24 4.26 6.22 9.15
C VAL A 24 4.67 7.28 10.17
N LYS A 25 5.94 7.72 10.16
CA LYS A 25 6.42 8.78 11.07
C LYS A 25 5.65 10.08 10.85
N ILE A 26 5.44 10.47 9.60
CA ILE A 26 4.68 11.69 9.24
C ILE A 26 3.22 11.55 9.68
N ILE A 27 2.57 10.41 9.39
CA ILE A 27 1.20 10.14 9.85
C ILE A 27 1.12 10.25 11.38
N THR A 28 2.06 9.64 12.09
CA THR A 28 2.10 9.64 13.56
C THR A 28 2.26 11.05 14.14
N GLN A 29 3.02 11.92 13.45
CA GLN A 29 3.28 13.29 13.89
C GLN A 29 2.12 14.25 13.62
N HIS A 30 1.41 14.07 12.51
CA HIS A 30 0.44 15.08 12.03
C HIS A 30 -1.02 14.66 12.15
N SER A 31 -1.31 13.35 12.14
CA SER A 31 -2.68 12.85 12.24
C SER A 31 -3.29 13.15 13.61
N ALA A 32 -4.57 13.52 13.63
CA ALA A 32 -5.37 13.62 14.84
C ALA A 32 -5.77 12.24 15.40
N THR A 33 -5.70 11.18 14.58
CA THR A 33 -6.02 9.79 14.94
C THR A 33 -4.91 8.84 14.47
N PRO A 34 -3.67 9.00 14.96
CA PRO A 34 -2.49 8.39 14.34
C PRO A 34 -2.54 6.86 14.35
N LYS A 35 -3.04 6.23 15.42
CA LYS A 35 -3.14 4.75 15.48
C LYS A 35 -4.05 4.18 14.40
N LEU A 36 -5.20 4.82 14.18
CA LEU A 36 -6.15 4.39 13.15
C LEU A 36 -5.58 4.62 11.74
N ASP A 37 -4.99 5.78 11.53
CA ASP A 37 -4.43 6.15 10.23
C ASP A 37 -3.22 5.29 9.84
N VAL A 38 -2.38 4.87 10.80
CA VAL A 38 -1.28 3.94 10.51
C VAL A 38 -1.82 2.56 10.11
N VAL A 39 -2.90 2.08 10.73
CA VAL A 39 -3.55 0.82 10.30
C VAL A 39 -4.13 0.95 8.89
N ASN A 40 -4.86 2.04 8.62
CA ASN A 40 -5.44 2.31 7.31
C ASN A 40 -4.35 2.46 6.22
N PHE A 41 -3.23 3.11 6.55
CA PHE A 41 -2.09 3.24 5.66
C PHE A 41 -1.47 1.88 5.33
N TRP A 42 -1.21 1.03 6.33
CA TRP A 42 -0.67 -0.30 6.08
C TRP A 42 -1.63 -1.19 5.27
N GLU A 43 -2.94 -1.01 5.46
CA GLU A 43 -3.95 -1.64 4.61
C GLU A 43 -3.83 -1.17 3.15
N GLN A 44 -3.64 0.13 2.90
CA GLN A 44 -3.40 0.67 1.55
C GLN A 44 -2.13 0.08 0.92
N VAL A 45 -1.01 0.03 1.67
CA VAL A 45 0.26 -0.51 1.17
C VAL A 45 0.12 -2.01 0.83
N LEU A 46 -0.53 -2.79 1.70
CA LEU A 46 -0.79 -4.21 1.43
C LEU A 46 -1.65 -4.40 0.20
N PHE A 47 -2.76 -3.66 0.10
CA PHE A 47 -3.63 -3.72 -1.07
C PHE A 47 -2.85 -3.41 -2.35
N SER A 48 -2.04 -2.34 -2.35
CA SER A 48 -1.23 -1.95 -3.51
C SER A 48 -0.26 -3.06 -3.92
N TRP A 49 0.41 -3.69 -2.96
CA TRP A 49 1.35 -4.78 -3.26
C TRP A 49 0.64 -6.04 -3.77
N ILE A 50 -0.48 -6.43 -3.14
CA ILE A 50 -1.27 -7.61 -3.55
C ILE A 50 -1.83 -7.43 -4.96
N THR A 51 -2.32 -6.22 -5.27
CA THR A 51 -2.87 -5.91 -6.58
C THR A 51 -1.80 -5.59 -7.63
N GLY A 52 -0.52 -5.63 -7.29
CA GLY A 52 0.58 -5.40 -8.22
C GLY A 52 0.73 -3.94 -8.66
N ASN A 53 0.41 -2.99 -7.78
CA ASN A 53 0.71 -1.56 -7.97
C ASN A 53 2.10 -1.23 -7.43
N ALA A 54 3.09 -1.24 -8.32
CA ALA A 54 4.48 -0.93 -8.03
C ALA A 54 4.81 0.58 -8.10
N ASP A 55 3.86 1.46 -8.43
CA ASP A 55 4.10 2.92 -8.58
C ASP A 55 3.58 3.76 -7.39
N MET A 56 3.25 3.13 -6.26
CA MET A 56 2.77 3.82 -5.05
C MET A 56 3.87 4.58 -4.29
N HIS A 57 4.20 5.76 -4.79
CA HIS A 57 5.27 6.63 -4.29
C HIS A 57 4.75 7.71 -3.32
N LEU A 58 5.63 8.60 -2.81
CA LEU A 58 5.28 9.58 -1.77
C LEU A 58 4.05 10.45 -2.12
N LYS A 59 3.83 10.76 -3.39
CA LYS A 59 2.68 11.61 -3.82
C LYS A 59 1.33 10.88 -3.84
N ASN A 60 1.32 9.54 -3.71
CA ASN A 60 0.08 8.75 -3.69
C ASN A 60 -0.51 8.59 -2.29
N PHE A 61 0.15 9.15 -1.28
CA PHE A 61 -0.34 9.19 0.09
C PHE A 61 -0.47 10.66 0.50
N SER A 62 -1.59 11.01 1.10
CA SER A 62 -1.87 12.38 1.52
C SER A 62 -2.50 12.45 2.90
N LEU A 63 -2.28 13.57 3.57
CA LEU A 63 -3.07 13.96 4.72
C LEU A 63 -3.99 15.12 4.34
N TYR A 64 -5.23 15.05 4.81
CA TYR A 64 -6.22 16.10 4.63
C TYR A 64 -6.69 16.65 5.97
N SER A 65 -7.07 17.93 5.97
CA SER A 65 -7.54 18.61 7.16
C SER A 65 -8.68 19.57 6.80
N LEU A 66 -9.81 19.45 7.50
CA LEU A 66 -10.92 20.41 7.44
C LEU A 66 -10.68 21.63 8.35
N ARG A 67 -9.83 21.47 9.37
CA ARG A 67 -9.52 22.48 10.39
C ARG A 67 -8.04 22.44 10.70
N LYS A 68 -7.36 23.57 10.54
CA LYS A 68 -5.91 23.72 10.75
C LYS A 68 -5.45 22.98 12.01
N GLY A 69 -4.48 22.08 11.87
CA GLY A 69 -3.90 21.29 12.97
C GLY A 69 -4.56 19.94 13.24
N SER A 70 -5.64 19.58 12.56
CA SER A 70 -6.29 18.26 12.66
C SER A 70 -6.24 17.57 11.30
N TYR A 71 -5.20 16.78 11.05
CA TYR A 71 -5.07 16.01 9.82
C TYR A 71 -5.60 14.58 9.96
N ALA A 72 -6.01 13.98 8.86
CA ALA A 72 -6.35 12.57 8.74
C ALA A 72 -5.84 12.03 7.41
N LEU A 73 -5.51 10.73 7.36
CA LEU A 73 -5.17 10.04 6.12
C LEU A 73 -6.33 10.15 5.12
N THR A 74 -6.01 10.49 3.88
CA THR A 74 -7.02 10.56 2.81
C THR A 74 -7.48 9.16 2.39
N PRO A 75 -8.65 9.03 1.75
CA PRO A 75 -8.97 7.86 0.96
C PRO A 75 -7.85 7.54 -0.04
N ALA A 76 -7.68 6.26 -0.36
CA ALA A 76 -6.71 5.82 -1.37
C ALA A 76 -7.09 6.33 -2.76
N TYR A 77 -6.09 6.63 -3.57
CA TYR A 77 -6.23 7.08 -4.96
C TYR A 77 -5.06 6.55 -5.79
N ASP A 78 -5.20 6.59 -7.12
CA ASP A 78 -4.17 6.11 -8.06
C ASP A 78 -3.83 4.62 -7.88
N MET A 79 -4.88 3.82 -7.61
CA MET A 79 -4.77 2.39 -7.36
C MET A 79 -4.84 1.62 -8.69
N ILE A 80 -3.70 1.47 -9.35
CA ILE A 80 -3.59 0.84 -10.68
C ILE A 80 -2.61 -0.33 -10.61
N SER A 81 -3.00 -1.51 -11.12
CA SER A 81 -2.09 -2.66 -11.23
C SER A 81 -1.05 -2.41 -12.33
N THR A 82 0.07 -1.78 -11.98
CA THR A 82 1.15 -1.48 -12.93
C THR A 82 1.80 -2.75 -13.45
N PHE A 83 1.92 -3.78 -12.62
CA PHE A 83 2.47 -5.07 -13.01
C PHE A 83 1.63 -5.81 -14.05
N LEU A 84 0.31 -5.57 -14.09
CA LEU A 84 -0.58 -6.12 -15.11
C LEU A 84 -0.29 -5.50 -16.49
N VAL A 85 -0.05 -4.18 -16.54
CA VAL A 85 0.15 -3.42 -17.78
C VAL A 85 1.60 -3.39 -18.26
N MET A 86 2.58 -3.52 -17.36
CA MET A 86 4.02 -3.48 -17.63
C MET A 86 4.71 -4.73 -17.01
N PRO A 87 4.52 -5.95 -17.58
CA PRO A 87 5.14 -7.19 -17.07
C PRO A 87 6.67 -7.15 -16.91
N GLU A 88 7.33 -6.34 -17.73
CA GLU A 88 8.78 -6.21 -17.78
C GLU A 88 9.33 -5.42 -16.58
N ASP A 89 8.50 -4.62 -15.91
CA ASP A 89 8.90 -3.99 -14.66
C ASP A 89 8.95 -5.04 -13.56
N THR A 90 10.09 -5.10 -12.91
CA THR A 90 10.41 -6.12 -11.89
C THR A 90 10.41 -5.54 -10.48
N GLU A 91 10.14 -4.24 -10.33
CA GLU A 91 9.87 -3.64 -9.03
C GLU A 91 8.49 -4.08 -8.51
N GLU A 92 8.40 -4.40 -7.21
CA GLU A 92 7.12 -4.72 -6.57
C GLU A 92 6.56 -3.54 -5.77
N LEU A 93 7.41 -2.57 -5.41
CA LEU A 93 7.07 -1.41 -4.59
C LEU A 93 7.85 -0.17 -5.06
N ALA A 94 7.20 0.98 -5.07
CA ALA A 94 7.86 2.24 -5.40
C ALA A 94 8.77 2.76 -4.28
N LEU A 95 8.43 2.49 -3.01
CA LEU A 95 9.18 2.90 -1.83
C LEU A 95 9.79 1.69 -1.12
N MET A 96 10.82 1.93 -0.30
CA MET A 96 11.43 0.86 0.49
C MET A 96 10.45 0.34 1.54
N LEU A 97 10.40 -0.97 1.70
CA LEU A 97 9.77 -1.70 2.80
C LEU A 97 10.83 -2.59 3.43
N ASN A 98 11.17 -2.37 4.70
CA ASN A 98 12.25 -3.10 5.37
C ASN A 98 13.56 -3.15 4.54
N GLY A 99 13.89 -2.03 3.89
CA GLY A 99 15.06 -1.90 3.03
C GLY A 99 14.99 -2.59 1.66
N LYS A 100 13.81 -3.07 1.24
CA LYS A 100 13.60 -3.79 -0.02
C LYS A 100 12.50 -3.16 -0.87
N LYS A 101 12.56 -3.40 -2.18
CA LYS A 101 11.48 -3.10 -3.14
C LYS A 101 11.01 -4.32 -3.96
N ARG A 102 11.71 -5.45 -3.81
CA ARG A 102 11.51 -6.68 -4.56
C ARG A 102 11.69 -7.88 -3.66
N LYS A 103 11.15 -9.04 -4.07
CA LYS A 103 11.19 -10.29 -3.30
C LYS A 103 10.65 -10.07 -1.90
N ILE A 104 9.56 -9.31 -1.82
CA ILE A 104 8.93 -8.93 -0.56
C ILE A 104 8.29 -10.18 0.04
N LYS A 105 8.52 -10.39 1.33
CA LYS A 105 7.95 -11.51 2.10
C LYS A 105 7.01 -10.99 3.17
N ARG A 106 6.14 -11.86 3.68
CA ARG A 106 5.32 -11.59 4.88
C ARG A 106 6.15 -10.98 6.03
N SER A 107 7.33 -11.53 6.30
CA SER A 107 8.21 -11.05 7.38
C SER A 107 8.66 -9.60 7.20
N ASP A 108 8.78 -9.10 5.96
CA ASP A 108 9.16 -7.71 5.69
C ASP A 108 8.05 -6.75 6.11
N PHE A 109 6.79 -7.12 5.84
CA PHE A 109 5.61 -6.41 6.36
C PHE A 109 5.52 -6.49 7.87
N GLU A 110 5.69 -7.68 8.46
CA GLU A 110 5.61 -7.85 9.92
C GLU A 110 6.62 -6.96 10.65
N VAL A 111 7.87 -6.91 10.19
CA VAL A 111 8.91 -6.05 10.76
C VAL A 111 8.56 -4.56 10.61
N ALA A 112 8.13 -4.13 9.43
CA ALA A 112 7.79 -2.73 9.18
C ALA A 112 6.54 -2.28 9.95
N MET A 113 5.49 -3.11 10.01
CA MET A 113 4.28 -2.83 10.77
C MET A 113 4.54 -2.85 12.27
N ASN A 114 5.32 -3.81 12.78
CA ASN A 114 5.63 -3.88 14.20
C ASN A 114 6.48 -2.68 14.66
N SER A 115 7.49 -2.29 13.88
CA SER A 115 8.29 -1.08 14.14
C SER A 115 7.48 0.22 14.01
N SER A 116 6.33 0.17 13.33
CA SER A 116 5.33 1.25 13.25
C SER A 116 4.36 1.30 14.44
N GLY A 117 4.52 0.39 15.42
CA GLY A 117 3.70 0.32 16.63
C GLY A 117 2.43 -0.53 16.51
N LEU A 118 2.29 -1.34 15.46
CA LEU A 118 1.17 -2.30 15.35
C LEU A 118 1.48 -3.56 16.15
N GLU A 119 0.48 -4.00 16.91
CA GLU A 119 0.52 -5.28 17.62
C GLU A 119 0.36 -6.46 16.66
N LYS A 120 0.99 -7.59 16.97
CA LYS A 120 0.95 -8.81 16.15
C LYS A 120 -0.46 -9.20 15.74
N LYS A 121 -1.43 -9.11 16.67
CA LYS A 121 -2.84 -9.43 16.40
C LYS A 121 -3.45 -8.55 15.30
N ILE A 122 -3.10 -7.27 15.26
CA ILE A 122 -3.59 -6.33 14.22
C ILE A 122 -2.97 -6.71 12.87
N ILE A 123 -1.66 -7.00 12.85
CA ILE A 123 -0.93 -7.41 11.65
C ILE A 123 -1.52 -8.70 11.07
N ASP A 124 -1.69 -9.74 11.91
CA ASP A 124 -2.29 -11.01 11.50
C ASP A 124 -3.71 -10.81 10.95
N ASN A 125 -4.52 -9.94 11.59
CA ASN A 125 -5.87 -9.63 11.13
C ASN A 125 -5.88 -8.93 9.76
N LEU A 126 -4.89 -8.09 9.45
CA LEU A 126 -4.78 -7.44 8.14
C LEU A 126 -4.54 -8.47 7.03
N PHE A 127 -3.64 -9.43 7.24
CA PHE A 127 -3.39 -10.50 6.26
C PHE A 127 -4.63 -11.37 6.05
N VAL A 128 -5.24 -11.84 7.13
CA VAL A 128 -6.47 -12.67 7.08
C VAL A 128 -7.63 -11.91 6.42
N LYS A 129 -7.73 -10.59 6.63
CA LYS A 129 -8.74 -9.76 5.98
C LYS A 129 -8.62 -9.84 4.46
N PHE A 130 -7.41 -9.73 3.91
CA PHE A 130 -7.19 -9.76 2.46
C PHE A 130 -7.44 -11.15 1.86
N GLU A 131 -7.06 -12.22 2.55
CA GLU A 131 -7.40 -13.58 2.13
C GLU A 131 -8.93 -13.77 2.02
N ARG A 132 -9.69 -13.29 3.02
CA ARG A 132 -11.15 -13.46 3.06
C ARG A 132 -11.91 -12.67 2.00
N VAL A 133 -11.36 -11.56 1.52
CA VAL A 133 -12.03 -10.71 0.52
C VAL A 133 -11.60 -11.03 -0.90
N ALA A 134 -10.58 -11.87 -1.08
CA ALA A 134 -10.02 -12.22 -2.39
C ALA A 134 -11.08 -12.77 -3.37
N ASP A 135 -11.98 -13.64 -2.90
CA ASP A 135 -13.03 -14.21 -3.74
C ASP A 135 -13.92 -13.10 -4.36
N LYS A 136 -14.29 -12.09 -3.56
CA LYS A 136 -15.06 -10.93 -4.05
C LYS A 136 -14.27 -10.08 -5.04
N TRP A 137 -12.95 -10.00 -4.88
CA TRP A 137 -12.12 -9.29 -5.84
C TRP A 137 -12.09 -10.01 -7.19
N PHE A 138 -12.02 -11.34 -7.17
CA PHE A 138 -12.10 -12.14 -8.39
C PHE A 138 -13.46 -11.97 -9.09
N GLU A 139 -14.56 -11.96 -8.34
CA GLU A 139 -15.89 -11.63 -8.87
C GLU A 139 -15.92 -10.23 -9.53
N PHE A 140 -15.30 -9.22 -8.91
CA PHE A 140 -15.20 -7.88 -9.51
C PHE A 140 -14.34 -7.84 -10.76
N ILE A 141 -13.26 -8.62 -10.80
CA ILE A 141 -12.40 -8.74 -11.99
C ILE A 141 -13.19 -9.39 -13.14
N ASP A 142 -14.00 -10.41 -12.85
CA ASP A 142 -14.79 -11.13 -13.86
C ASP A 142 -15.79 -10.24 -14.60
N ILE A 143 -16.46 -9.35 -13.87
CA ILE A 143 -17.43 -8.40 -14.44
C ILE A 143 -16.79 -7.11 -14.99
N SER A 144 -15.46 -6.98 -14.91
CA SER A 144 -14.76 -5.80 -15.40
C SER A 144 -14.65 -5.76 -16.93
N PHE A 145 -14.28 -4.59 -17.44
CA PHE A 145 -14.01 -4.36 -18.88
C PHE A 145 -12.63 -4.81 -19.34
N LEU A 146 -11.85 -5.49 -18.47
CA LEU A 146 -10.55 -6.03 -18.88
C LEU A 146 -10.75 -7.13 -19.94
N PRO A 147 -9.82 -7.28 -20.90
CA PRO A 147 -9.75 -8.48 -21.73
C PRO A 147 -9.62 -9.73 -20.88
N ASP A 148 -10.18 -10.85 -21.32
CA ASP A 148 -10.22 -12.10 -20.53
C ASP A 148 -8.81 -12.58 -20.14
N GLU A 149 -7.83 -12.44 -21.02
CA GLU A 149 -6.42 -12.74 -20.72
C GLU A 149 -5.88 -11.89 -19.55
N MET A 150 -6.22 -10.59 -19.52
CA MET A 150 -5.82 -9.69 -18.44
C MET A 150 -6.56 -9.99 -17.14
N LYS A 151 -7.82 -10.44 -17.19
CA LYS A 151 -8.56 -10.88 -16.00
C LYS A 151 -7.86 -12.05 -15.34
N GLU A 152 -7.55 -13.10 -16.11
CA GLU A 152 -6.87 -14.29 -15.59
C GLU A 152 -5.48 -13.96 -15.05
N ARG A 153 -4.71 -13.15 -15.79
CA ARG A 153 -3.41 -12.68 -15.30
C ARG A 153 -3.53 -11.86 -14.01
N TYR A 154 -4.53 -11.01 -13.88
CA TYR A 154 -4.71 -10.20 -12.67
C TYR A 154 -5.07 -11.07 -11.46
N LYS A 155 -5.96 -12.06 -11.64
CA LYS A 155 -6.25 -13.05 -10.59
C LYS A 155 -5.01 -13.82 -10.16
N HIS A 156 -4.16 -14.25 -11.10
CA HIS A 156 -2.90 -14.92 -10.78
C HIS A 156 -1.95 -14.03 -9.97
N ILE A 157 -1.79 -12.76 -10.35
CA ILE A 157 -0.99 -11.79 -9.59
C ILE A 157 -1.47 -11.72 -8.12
N ILE A 158 -2.77 -11.55 -7.92
CA ILE A 158 -3.36 -11.47 -6.58
C ILE A 158 -3.17 -12.78 -5.82
N ALA A 159 -3.43 -13.93 -6.45
CA ALA A 159 -3.31 -15.25 -5.82
C ALA A 159 -1.86 -15.53 -5.36
N ASP A 160 -0.87 -15.26 -6.22
CA ASP A 160 0.55 -15.44 -5.89
C ASP A 160 0.97 -14.55 -4.72
N LYS A 161 0.52 -13.29 -4.70
CA LYS A 161 0.83 -12.34 -3.62
C LYS A 161 0.17 -12.73 -2.31
N LEU A 162 -1.07 -13.23 -2.35
CA LEU A 162 -1.75 -13.74 -1.16
C LEU A 162 -1.07 -14.99 -0.61
N ASP A 163 -0.56 -15.87 -1.47
CA ASP A 163 0.16 -17.08 -1.02
C ASP A 163 1.44 -16.74 -0.25
N VAL A 164 2.16 -15.69 -0.67
CA VAL A 164 3.34 -15.17 0.06
C VAL A 164 2.98 -14.61 1.44
N LEU A 165 1.72 -14.24 1.68
CA LEU A 165 1.24 -13.71 2.95
C LEU A 165 0.70 -14.79 3.91
N LYS A 166 0.58 -16.05 3.48
CA LYS A 166 0.18 -17.16 4.37
C LYS A 166 1.30 -17.52 5.34
#